data_AF-A0A5M6CLH1-F1
#
_entry.id   AF-A0A5M6CLH1-F1
#
_cell.length_a   1.000
_cell.length_b   1.000
_cell.length_c   1.000
_cell.angle_alpha   90.00
_cell.angle_beta   90.00
_cell.angle_gamma   90.00
#
_symmetry.space_group_name_H-M   'P 1'
#
loop_
_entity.id
_entity.type
_entity.pdbx_description
1 polymer ?
#
loop_
_entity_poly.entity_id
_entity_poly.type
_entity_poly.pdbx_seq_one_letter_code
_entity_poly.pdbx_strand_id
1 'polypeptide(L)'
;MKRRDFIIQTSAATVITLTGFGLSSFSSAKTKRITILHTNDTHSHLDTFPQTDAKFPNQGGTAKRATIFNQVKNENPHTLILDAGDMFQGTPYFNYYGGELEIKVMNMLQYDAGTLGNHEFDNGINSLAEQIHKANFDIINANYDFKNTLMDGLSKPYKVFIKDGIKIGVFGLGIKLEGLVNKSEYGETVWNNPIEIAQDVTRILKDDLKCDLIICLSHLGYKFGSNSRMISDLDLAAKTKNIDLIIGGHTHTFLEKPTIVLNGEQKEVIVNQVGCYGVRVGQIDFYFDEFKNKSTTARVINV
;
A
#
# COMPACT_ATOMS: atom_id res chain seq x y z
N MET A 1 -51.51 52.58 -60.89
CA MET A 1 -51.99 51.54 -61.83
C MET A 1 -50.75 50.79 -62.30
N LYS A 2 -50.58 49.48 -62.18
CA LYS A 2 -51.40 48.33 -62.60
C LYS A 2 -50.95 47.11 -61.74
N ARG A 3 -51.85 46.40 -61.06
CA ARG A 3 -52.52 45.14 -61.47
C ARG A 3 -51.57 43.96 -61.70
N ARG A 4 -51.70 42.94 -60.83
CA ARG A 4 -51.62 41.48 -61.10
C ARG A 4 -50.24 40.98 -61.56
N ASP A 5 -49.58 40.05 -60.89
CA ASP A 5 -49.93 38.63 -60.67
C ASP A 5 -49.15 38.12 -59.44
N PHE A 6 -49.80 37.49 -58.46
CA PHE A 6 -50.00 36.03 -58.39
C PHE A 6 -48.67 35.26 -58.46
N ILE A 7 -48.14 34.85 -57.31
CA ILE A 7 -47.88 33.44 -56.96
C ILE A 7 -47.64 33.36 -55.44
N ILE A 8 -48.51 32.57 -54.84
CA ILE A 8 -48.45 31.99 -53.50
C ILE A 8 -47.36 30.91 -53.50
N GLN A 9 -46.46 30.91 -52.52
CA GLN A 9 -45.82 29.69 -52.00
C GLN A 9 -45.18 29.98 -50.64
N THR A 10 -45.92 29.77 -49.55
CA THR A 10 -45.78 28.61 -48.64
C THR A 10 -44.50 28.64 -47.82
N SER A 11 -44.61 29.07 -46.56
CA SER A 11 -43.69 28.66 -45.50
C SER A 11 -44.55 28.35 -44.28
N ALA A 12 -44.73 27.06 -44.04
CA ALA A 12 -45.50 26.51 -42.95
C ALA A 12 -44.98 27.04 -41.60
N ALA A 13 -45.86 27.70 -40.85
CA ALA A 13 -45.66 27.95 -39.43
C ALA A 13 -45.90 26.63 -38.68
N THR A 14 -44.89 25.76 -38.69
CA THR A 14 -44.87 24.59 -37.81
C THR A 14 -44.54 25.08 -36.40
N VAL A 15 -45.56 25.23 -35.57
CA VAL A 15 -45.40 25.34 -34.11
C VAL A 15 -44.84 24.00 -33.63
N ILE A 16 -43.52 23.91 -33.50
CA ILE A 16 -42.87 22.82 -32.78
C ILE A 16 -43.07 23.14 -31.30
N THR A 17 -44.11 22.57 -30.71
CA THR A 17 -44.14 22.30 -29.28
C THR A 17 -42.95 21.38 -28.97
N LEU A 18 -41.82 21.96 -28.53
CA LEU A 18 -40.76 21.20 -27.88
C LEU A 18 -41.32 20.65 -26.57
N THR A 19 -41.89 19.45 -26.68
CA THR A 19 -42.04 18.53 -25.57
C THR A 19 -40.68 18.40 -24.88
N GLY A 20 -40.69 18.56 -23.56
CA GLY A 20 -39.49 18.60 -22.73
C GLY A 20 -38.57 17.42 -23.01
N PHE A 21 -37.49 17.69 -23.74
CA PHE A 21 -36.27 16.92 -23.59
C PHE A 21 -35.79 17.20 -22.17
N GLY A 22 -36.05 16.25 -21.27
CA GLY A 22 -35.41 16.22 -19.97
C GLY A 22 -33.92 16.41 -20.20
N LEU A 23 -33.39 17.52 -19.69
CA LEU A 23 -31.97 17.68 -19.45
C LEU A 23 -31.58 16.50 -18.56
N SER A 24 -31.10 15.43 -19.19
CA SER A 24 -30.42 14.37 -18.50
C SER A 24 -29.22 15.06 -17.88
N SER A 25 -29.34 15.39 -16.60
CA SER A 25 -28.23 15.89 -15.81
C SER A 25 -27.18 14.80 -15.92
N PHE A 26 -26.17 15.02 -16.77
CA PHE A 26 -24.91 14.30 -16.66
C PHE A 26 -24.33 14.73 -15.32
N SER A 27 -24.84 14.12 -14.25
CA SER A 27 -24.13 14.01 -12.99
C SER A 27 -22.77 13.47 -13.38
N SER A 28 -21.74 14.30 -13.28
CA SER A 28 -20.37 13.79 -13.33
C SER A 28 -20.31 12.70 -12.27
N ALA A 29 -20.26 11.43 -12.69
CA ALA A 29 -20.24 10.29 -11.78
C ALA A 29 -19.22 10.60 -10.69
N LYS A 30 -19.66 10.60 -9.42
CA LYS A 30 -18.83 11.07 -8.33
C LYS A 30 -17.78 10.02 -8.04
N THR A 31 -16.61 10.16 -8.66
CA THR A 31 -15.49 9.23 -8.47
C THR A 31 -14.89 9.42 -7.07
N LYS A 32 -14.87 8.34 -6.29
CA LYS A 32 -14.21 8.33 -4.97
C LYS A 32 -12.72 8.07 -5.15
N ARG A 33 -11.88 8.81 -4.44
CA ARG A 33 -10.41 8.67 -4.51
C ARG A 33 -9.86 8.18 -3.19
N ILE A 34 -9.23 7.00 -3.19
CA ILE A 34 -8.46 6.47 -2.07
C ILE A 34 -6.97 6.59 -2.42
N THR A 35 -6.20 7.22 -1.54
CA THR A 35 -4.75 7.38 -1.73
C THR A 35 -4.01 6.45 -0.79
N ILE A 36 -3.06 5.68 -1.32
CA ILE A 36 -2.15 4.84 -0.55
C ILE A 36 -0.76 5.43 -0.67
N LEU A 37 -0.24 5.94 0.45
CA LEU A 37 1.16 6.28 0.60
C LEU A 37 1.90 5.09 1.20
N HIS A 38 3.08 4.79 0.70
CA HIS A 38 3.87 3.71 1.25
C HIS A 38 5.37 3.94 1.26
N THR A 39 6.00 3.27 2.23
CA THR A 39 7.44 3.12 2.37
C THR A 39 7.78 1.66 2.65
N ASN A 40 9.06 1.32 2.53
CA ASN A 40 9.61 0.03 2.89
C ASN A 40 11.10 0.21 3.24
N ASP A 41 11.66 -0.70 4.03
CA ASP A 41 13.10 -0.84 4.26
C ASP A 41 13.76 0.47 4.68
N THR A 42 13.14 1.19 5.62
CA THR A 42 13.65 2.50 6.05
C THR A 42 14.92 2.36 6.88
N HIS A 43 15.15 1.18 7.48
CA HIS A 43 16.41 0.79 8.10
C HIS A 43 17.00 1.86 9.02
N SER A 44 16.19 2.40 9.94
CA SER A 44 16.64 3.40 10.91
C SER A 44 17.19 4.71 10.28
N HIS A 45 16.97 4.97 8.99
CA HIS A 45 17.40 6.22 8.34
C HIS A 45 16.42 7.35 8.66
N LEU A 46 16.66 7.99 9.81
CA LEU A 46 15.81 9.06 10.33
C LEU A 46 16.16 10.44 9.77
N ASP A 47 17.45 10.66 9.50
CA ASP A 47 17.99 11.93 9.01
C ASP A 47 18.07 11.98 7.49
N THR A 48 18.17 13.20 6.95
CA THR A 48 18.51 13.41 5.55
C THR A 48 19.98 13.08 5.33
N PHE A 49 20.28 12.35 4.26
CA PHE A 49 21.64 12.05 3.86
C PHE A 49 22.44 13.33 3.58
N PRO A 50 23.72 13.39 3.96
CA PRO A 50 24.54 14.58 3.74
C PRO A 50 24.71 14.86 2.24
N GLN A 51 24.98 16.12 1.88
CA GLN A 51 25.25 16.51 0.49
C GLN A 51 26.41 15.71 -0.14
N THR A 52 27.34 15.24 0.68
CA THR A 52 28.51 14.46 0.26
C THR A 52 28.22 12.97 0.10
N ASP A 53 26.99 12.51 0.37
CA ASP A 53 26.63 11.11 0.16
C ASP A 53 26.76 10.73 -1.33
N ALA A 54 27.37 9.58 -1.61
CA ALA A 54 27.70 9.18 -2.97
C ALA A 54 26.48 8.73 -3.79
N LYS A 55 25.41 8.27 -3.14
CA LYS A 55 24.24 7.69 -3.81
C LYS A 55 22.98 8.53 -3.61
N PHE A 56 22.81 9.10 -2.43
CA PHE A 56 21.59 9.78 -2.00
C PHE A 56 21.85 11.20 -1.50
N PRO A 57 22.63 12.05 -2.21
CA PRO A 57 22.98 13.37 -1.70
C PRO A 57 21.74 14.21 -1.43
N ASN A 58 21.61 14.73 -0.20
CA ASN A 58 20.47 15.50 0.28
C ASN A 58 19.11 14.78 0.20
N GLN A 59 19.05 13.45 0.09
CA GLN A 59 17.79 12.70 0.02
C GLN A 59 17.39 12.11 1.38
N GLY A 60 16.16 11.62 1.48
CA GLY A 60 15.63 10.96 2.67
C GLY A 60 15.37 11.91 3.84
N GLY A 61 15.19 11.32 5.02
CA GLY A 61 14.87 12.02 6.25
C GLY A 61 13.38 12.06 6.56
N THR A 62 13.08 11.85 7.83
CA THR A 62 11.72 11.71 8.37
C THR A 62 10.93 13.02 8.34
N ALA A 63 11.60 14.15 8.57
CA ALA A 63 10.97 15.47 8.49
C ALA A 63 10.42 15.78 7.09
N LYS A 64 11.16 15.42 6.05
CA LYS A 64 10.72 15.62 4.66
C LYS A 64 9.57 14.67 4.29
N ARG A 65 9.64 13.41 4.72
CA ARG A 65 8.52 12.47 4.59
C ARG A 65 7.26 13.00 5.26
N ALA A 66 7.38 13.56 6.47
CA ALA A 66 6.25 14.15 7.18
C ALA A 66 5.61 15.30 6.37
N THR A 67 6.41 16.15 5.72
CA THR A 67 5.90 17.21 4.81
C THR A 67 5.11 16.60 3.64
N ILE A 68 5.65 15.58 2.97
CA ILE A 68 4.97 14.89 1.86
C ILE A 68 3.65 14.28 2.34
N PHE A 69 3.68 13.54 3.45
CA PHE A 69 2.49 12.88 4.01
C PHE A 69 1.41 13.90 4.37
N ASN A 70 1.79 15.01 5.00
CA ASN A 70 0.85 16.06 5.38
C ASN A 70 0.27 16.78 4.16
N GLN A 71 1.08 17.06 3.14
CA GLN A 71 0.60 17.64 1.89
C GLN A 71 -0.45 16.73 1.23
N VAL A 72 -0.14 15.44 1.06
CA VAL A 72 -1.05 14.50 0.41
C VAL A 72 -2.32 14.27 1.23
N LYS A 73 -2.23 14.18 2.57
CA LYS A 73 -3.41 14.10 3.44
C LYS A 73 -4.31 15.33 3.34
N ASN A 74 -3.72 16.52 3.18
CA ASN A 74 -4.48 17.75 2.97
C ASN A 74 -5.17 17.78 1.59
N GLU A 75 -4.52 17.24 0.56
CA GLU A 75 -5.10 17.08 -0.77
C GLU A 75 -6.17 15.97 -0.84
N ASN A 76 -6.01 14.90 -0.06
CA ASN A 76 -6.97 13.82 0.09
C ASN A 76 -7.06 13.30 1.54
N PRO A 77 -8.13 13.61 2.29
CA PRO A 77 -8.31 13.05 3.63
C PRO A 77 -8.54 11.53 3.62
N HIS A 78 -8.87 10.94 2.46
CA HIS A 78 -9.03 9.49 2.28
C HIS A 78 -7.70 8.80 1.93
N THR A 79 -6.65 9.18 2.67
CA THR A 79 -5.31 8.62 2.56
C THR A 79 -5.06 7.55 3.63
N LEU A 80 -4.34 6.50 3.26
CA LEU A 80 -3.68 5.54 4.16
C LEU A 80 -2.16 5.62 3.98
N ILE A 81 -1.41 5.55 5.08
CA ILE A 81 0.06 5.54 5.10
C ILE A 81 0.51 4.17 5.61
N LEU A 82 1.21 3.41 4.77
CA LEU A 82 1.56 2.01 5.04
C LEU A 82 3.07 1.79 4.96
N ASP A 83 3.59 0.82 5.72
CA ASP A 83 5.00 0.43 5.65
C ASP A 83 5.20 -1.07 5.43
N ALA A 84 6.10 -1.43 4.52
CA ALA A 84 6.34 -2.83 4.15
C ALA A 84 7.37 -3.56 5.03
N GLY A 85 7.77 -3.02 6.19
CA GLY A 85 8.71 -3.67 7.12
C GLY A 85 10.17 -3.27 6.88
N ASP A 86 11.07 -3.84 7.69
CA ASP A 86 12.46 -3.41 7.86
C ASP A 86 12.57 -1.90 8.19
N MET A 87 11.81 -1.49 9.20
CA MET A 87 11.96 -0.16 9.79
C MET A 87 13.17 -0.11 10.74
N PHE A 88 13.52 -1.26 11.34
CA PHE A 88 14.66 -1.44 12.22
C PHE A 88 15.97 -1.74 11.46
N GLN A 89 17.08 -1.67 12.21
CA GLN A 89 18.45 -1.92 11.79
C GLN A 89 18.97 -0.99 10.68
N GLY A 90 20.23 -0.55 10.77
CA GLY A 90 20.92 0.09 9.63
C GLY A 90 21.69 1.36 9.95
N THR A 91 21.36 2.04 11.05
CA THR A 91 22.11 3.22 11.53
C THR A 91 22.44 3.10 13.02
N PRO A 92 23.36 3.93 13.57
CA PRO A 92 23.64 3.96 15.00
C PRO A 92 22.41 4.26 15.88
N TYR A 93 21.33 4.84 15.35
CA TYR A 93 20.09 5.05 16.11
C TYR A 93 19.54 3.72 16.61
N PHE A 94 19.38 2.72 15.74
CA PHE A 94 18.88 1.41 16.16
C PHE A 94 19.80 0.74 17.19
N ASN A 95 21.12 0.80 16.98
CA ASN A 95 22.09 0.19 17.91
C ASN A 95 22.00 0.78 19.32
N TYR A 96 21.67 2.07 19.44
CA TYR A 96 21.62 2.76 20.72
C TYR A 96 20.23 2.73 21.37
N TYR A 97 19.16 2.83 20.57
CA TYR A 97 17.78 2.98 21.06
C TYR A 97 16.90 1.74 20.88
N GLY A 98 17.41 0.68 20.24
CA GLY A 98 16.77 -0.62 20.15
C GLY A 98 15.41 -0.65 19.45
N GLY A 99 15.14 0.28 18.54
CA GLY A 99 13.87 0.39 17.80
C GLY A 99 12.88 1.42 18.34
N GLU A 100 13.13 2.01 19.52
CA GLU A 100 12.21 2.97 20.14
C GLU A 100 12.04 4.25 19.29
N LEU A 101 13.13 4.77 18.73
CA LEU A 101 13.07 5.99 17.93
C LEU A 101 12.27 5.78 16.64
N GLU A 102 12.45 4.65 15.98
CA GLU A 102 11.77 4.26 14.77
C GLU A 102 10.25 4.22 15.00
N ILE A 103 9.80 3.51 16.05
CA ILE A 103 8.37 3.46 16.42
C ILE A 103 7.85 4.85 16.78
N LYS A 104 8.58 5.63 17.57
CA LYS A 104 8.17 6.99 17.95
C LYS A 104 8.01 7.91 16.74
N VAL A 105 8.95 7.84 15.79
CA VAL A 105 8.88 8.61 14.55
C VAL A 105 7.71 8.16 13.69
N MET A 106 7.50 6.85 13.50
CA MET A 106 6.37 6.34 12.74
C MET A 106 5.02 6.74 13.36
N ASN A 107 4.92 6.76 14.69
CA ASN A 107 3.77 7.31 15.41
C ASN A 107 3.54 8.79 15.07
N MET A 108 4.61 9.61 15.06
CA MET A 108 4.53 11.03 14.71
C MET A 108 4.15 11.27 13.24
N LEU A 109 4.60 10.39 12.34
CA LEU A 109 4.25 10.44 10.91
C LEU A 109 2.83 9.92 10.63
N GLN A 110 2.17 9.34 11.64
CA GLN A 110 0.80 8.83 11.58
C GLN A 110 0.64 7.71 10.55
N TYR A 111 1.55 6.73 10.55
CA TYR A 111 1.33 5.48 9.82
C TYR A 111 0.01 4.84 10.27
N ASP A 112 -0.71 4.20 9.34
CA ASP A 112 -1.96 3.51 9.60
C ASP A 112 -1.72 2.02 9.93
N ALA A 113 -0.75 1.41 9.26
CA ALA A 113 -0.28 0.04 9.51
C ALA A 113 1.13 -0.20 8.94
N GLY A 114 1.83 -1.18 9.51
CA GLY A 114 3.09 -1.71 8.98
C GLY A 114 3.14 -3.24 9.07
N THR A 115 3.97 -3.90 8.27
CA THR A 115 4.27 -5.34 8.43
C THR A 115 5.66 -5.55 9.05
N LEU A 116 6.02 -6.81 9.24
CA LEU A 116 7.31 -7.26 9.77
C LEU A 116 8.17 -7.83 8.64
N GLY A 117 9.36 -7.27 8.50
CA GLY A 117 10.50 -7.83 7.79
C GLY A 117 11.41 -8.66 8.69
N ASN A 118 12.59 -8.98 8.18
CA ASN A 118 13.55 -9.81 8.91
C ASN A 118 14.33 -8.99 9.94
N HIS A 119 14.61 -7.72 9.67
CA HIS A 119 15.40 -6.88 10.58
C HIS A 119 14.63 -6.41 11.81
N GLU A 120 13.31 -6.58 11.83
CA GLU A 120 12.53 -6.42 13.06
C GLU A 120 12.97 -7.36 14.19
N PHE A 121 13.60 -8.49 13.86
CA PHE A 121 14.03 -9.50 14.81
C PHE A 121 15.49 -9.34 15.27
N ASP A 122 16.26 -8.40 14.73
CA ASP A 122 17.72 -8.31 14.97
C ASP A 122 18.10 -8.10 16.45
N ASN A 123 17.25 -7.45 17.24
CA ASN A 123 17.44 -7.30 18.70
C ASN A 123 16.68 -8.36 19.52
N GLY A 124 16.17 -9.38 18.84
CA GLY A 124 15.37 -10.46 19.42
C GLY A 124 13.90 -10.11 19.58
N ILE A 125 13.08 -11.16 19.59
CA ILE A 125 11.62 -11.10 19.60
C ILE A 125 11.05 -10.43 20.85
N ASN A 126 11.77 -10.46 21.97
CA ASN A 126 11.36 -9.76 23.19
C ASN A 126 11.48 -8.25 23.02
N SER A 127 12.61 -7.77 22.48
CA SER A 127 12.79 -6.34 22.16
C SER A 127 11.78 -5.91 21.11
N LEU A 128 11.52 -6.74 20.10
CA LEU A 128 10.47 -6.47 19.11
C LEU A 128 9.11 -6.26 19.79
N ALA A 129 8.68 -7.18 20.65
CA ALA A 129 7.42 -7.08 21.38
C ALA A 129 7.33 -5.80 22.22
N GLU A 130 8.42 -5.44 22.92
CA GLU A 130 8.49 -4.21 23.71
C GLU A 130 8.30 -2.95 22.85
N GLN A 131 8.91 -2.89 21.66
CA GLN A 131 8.76 -1.73 20.78
C GLN A 131 7.39 -1.70 20.10
N ILE A 132 6.87 -2.84 19.62
CA ILE A 132 5.55 -2.90 18.97
C ILE A 132 4.44 -2.50 19.94
N HIS A 133 4.57 -2.80 21.24
CA HIS A 133 3.62 -2.34 22.24
C HIS A 133 3.49 -0.81 22.32
N LYS A 134 4.52 -0.06 21.87
CA LYS A 134 4.53 1.41 21.85
C LYS A 134 3.97 1.99 20.54
N ALA A 135 3.60 1.17 19.56
CA ALA A 135 3.08 1.63 18.28
C ALA A 135 1.63 2.11 18.40
N ASN A 136 1.32 3.27 17.80
CA ASN A 136 -0.03 3.82 17.68
C ASN A 136 -0.72 3.41 16.36
N PHE A 137 -0.09 2.50 15.63
CA PHE A 137 -0.53 1.94 14.36
C PHE A 137 -0.49 0.42 14.45
N ASP A 138 -1.22 -0.26 13.56
CA ASP A 138 -1.28 -1.71 13.64
C ASP A 138 -0.08 -2.35 12.95
N ILE A 139 0.61 -3.21 13.69
CA ILE A 139 1.51 -4.19 13.08
C ILE A 139 0.67 -5.37 12.59
N ILE A 140 0.76 -5.63 11.29
CA ILE A 140 0.02 -6.71 10.63
C ILE A 140 0.96 -7.76 10.06
N ASN A 141 0.73 -9.02 10.39
CA ASN A 141 1.42 -10.17 9.81
C ASN A 141 0.53 -11.40 9.95
N ALA A 142 0.26 -12.08 8.82
CA ALA A 142 -0.63 -13.23 8.77
C ALA A 142 0.09 -14.58 8.75
N ASN A 143 1.34 -14.64 8.30
CA ASN A 143 2.04 -15.91 8.07
C ASN A 143 3.09 -16.25 9.12
N TYR A 144 3.34 -15.37 10.08
CA TYR A 144 4.05 -15.68 11.31
C TYR A 144 3.06 -16.07 12.40
N ASP A 145 3.21 -17.25 12.97
CA ASP A 145 2.50 -17.66 14.18
C ASP A 145 3.39 -17.41 15.40
N PHE A 146 2.89 -16.58 16.31
CA PHE A 146 3.58 -16.07 17.49
C PHE A 146 3.11 -16.69 18.81
N LYS A 147 2.21 -17.69 18.81
CA LYS A 147 1.55 -18.25 20.02
C LYS A 147 2.44 -18.49 21.23
N ASN A 148 3.70 -18.89 21.02
CA ASN A 148 4.66 -19.20 22.09
C ASN A 148 5.71 -18.09 22.28
N THR A 149 5.35 -16.84 22.01
CA THR A 149 6.29 -15.69 22.06
C THR A 149 5.61 -14.48 22.68
N LEU A 150 6.38 -13.46 23.08
CA LEU A 150 5.82 -12.19 23.57
C LEU A 150 5.11 -11.37 22.47
N MET A 151 5.26 -11.75 21.20
CA MET A 151 4.53 -11.15 20.09
C MET A 151 3.09 -11.67 19.96
N ASP A 152 2.71 -12.71 20.71
CA ASP A 152 1.33 -13.22 20.67
C ASP A 152 0.32 -12.12 21.03
N GLY A 153 -0.65 -11.92 20.14
CA GLY A 153 -1.66 -10.86 20.26
C GLY A 153 -1.18 -9.43 19.97
N LEU A 154 0.12 -9.18 19.74
CA LEU A 154 0.64 -7.85 19.39
C LEU A 154 0.58 -7.55 17.88
N SER A 155 0.54 -8.59 17.04
CA SER A 155 0.29 -8.46 15.61
C SER A 155 -1.07 -9.01 15.22
N LYS A 156 -1.68 -8.45 14.17
CA LYS A 156 -2.94 -8.95 13.58
C LYS A 156 -2.69 -9.53 12.19
N PRO A 157 -3.42 -10.55 11.73
CA PRO A 157 -3.25 -11.05 10.37
C PRO A 157 -3.64 -10.00 9.32
N TYR A 158 -4.69 -9.22 9.62
CA TYR A 158 -5.20 -8.18 8.74
C TYR A 158 -5.94 -7.09 9.53
N LYS A 159 -6.21 -5.97 8.86
CA LYS A 159 -7.07 -4.88 9.32
C LYS A 159 -7.96 -4.38 8.18
N VAL A 160 -9.20 -4.05 8.49
CA VAL A 160 -10.11 -3.39 7.54
C VAL A 160 -10.21 -1.91 7.89
N PHE A 161 -9.92 -1.06 6.92
CA PHE A 161 -10.11 0.39 6.99
C PHE A 161 -11.34 0.78 6.18
N ILE A 162 -12.02 1.85 6.61
CA ILE A 162 -13.13 2.43 5.85
C ILE A 162 -12.79 3.89 5.57
N LYS A 163 -12.68 4.23 4.27
CA LYS A 163 -12.38 5.60 3.80
C LYS A 163 -13.38 5.95 2.71
N ASP A 164 -14.12 7.04 2.87
CA ASP A 164 -15.22 7.43 1.98
C ASP A 164 -16.23 6.30 1.68
N GLY A 165 -16.48 5.44 2.66
CA GLY A 165 -17.34 4.26 2.52
C GLY A 165 -16.77 3.11 1.68
N ILE A 166 -15.53 3.19 1.22
CA ILE A 166 -14.79 2.09 0.59
C ILE A 166 -14.14 1.24 1.69
N LYS A 167 -14.39 -0.08 1.67
CA LYS A 167 -13.75 -1.03 2.59
C LYS A 167 -12.43 -1.52 2.03
N ILE A 168 -11.34 -1.26 2.75
CA ILE A 168 -9.98 -1.58 2.35
C ILE A 168 -9.43 -2.62 3.33
N GLY A 169 -9.28 -3.85 2.86
CA GLY A 169 -8.63 -4.92 3.63
C GLY A 169 -7.12 -4.86 3.43
N VAL A 170 -6.35 -4.75 4.51
CA VAL A 170 -4.89 -4.75 4.47
C VAL A 170 -4.40 -5.94 5.30
N PHE A 171 -3.55 -6.79 4.72
CA PHE A 171 -2.92 -7.91 5.43
C PHE A 171 -1.41 -7.89 5.23
N GLY A 172 -0.68 -8.54 6.14
CA GLY A 172 0.79 -8.56 6.13
C GLY A 172 1.35 -9.94 5.85
N LEU A 173 2.49 -10.00 5.16
CA LEU A 173 3.30 -11.22 5.00
C LEU A 173 4.77 -10.90 5.27
N GLY A 174 5.47 -11.86 5.87
CA GLY A 174 6.90 -11.78 6.12
C GLY A 174 7.68 -12.97 5.54
N ILE A 175 8.96 -12.72 5.28
CA ILE A 175 9.89 -13.69 4.70
C ILE A 175 10.25 -14.84 5.64
N LYS A 176 10.78 -15.93 5.09
CA LYS A 176 11.27 -17.02 5.93
C LYS A 176 12.51 -16.56 6.70
N LEU A 177 12.43 -16.56 8.03
CA LEU A 177 13.50 -16.08 8.93
C LEU A 177 14.69 -17.06 9.02
N GLU A 178 14.45 -18.35 8.84
CA GLU A 178 15.52 -19.36 8.84
C GLU A 178 16.53 -19.10 7.71
N GLY A 179 17.79 -18.85 8.10
CA GLY A 179 18.88 -18.50 7.19
C GLY A 179 19.11 -16.99 7.01
N LEU A 180 18.21 -16.14 7.53
CA LEU A 180 18.33 -14.68 7.53
C LEU A 180 18.55 -14.11 8.94
N VAL A 181 17.95 -14.74 9.95
CA VAL A 181 17.96 -14.30 11.35
C VAL A 181 18.42 -15.47 12.23
N ASN A 182 19.09 -15.20 13.35
CA ASN A 182 19.49 -16.29 14.26
C ASN A 182 18.26 -16.91 14.93
N LYS A 183 18.28 -18.24 15.13
CA LYS A 183 17.12 -18.94 15.73
C LYS A 183 16.75 -18.40 17.12
N SER A 184 17.73 -17.95 17.91
CA SER A 184 17.50 -17.34 19.22
C SER A 184 16.76 -16.00 19.15
N GLU A 185 16.84 -15.28 18.03
CA GLU A 185 16.27 -13.95 17.87
C GLU A 185 14.78 -13.98 17.51
N TYR A 186 14.32 -14.96 16.72
CA TYR A 186 12.88 -15.12 16.42
C TYR A 186 12.17 -16.18 17.25
N GLY A 187 12.88 -16.84 18.17
CA GLY A 187 12.30 -17.76 19.15
C GLY A 187 11.44 -18.86 18.52
N GLU A 188 10.26 -19.08 19.10
CA GLU A 188 9.30 -20.09 18.64
C GLU A 188 8.39 -19.61 17.50
N THR A 189 8.69 -18.47 16.85
CA THR A 189 7.92 -18.01 15.69
C THR A 189 7.90 -19.07 14.60
N VAL A 190 6.69 -19.47 14.18
CA VAL A 190 6.49 -20.42 13.09
C VAL A 190 6.17 -19.66 11.81
N TRP A 191 6.93 -19.96 10.77
CA TRP A 191 6.69 -19.43 9.43
C TRP A 191 5.76 -20.34 8.64
N ASN A 192 4.65 -19.79 8.17
CA ASN A 192 3.69 -20.48 7.32
C ASN A 192 3.84 -20.03 5.86
N ASN A 193 3.48 -20.92 4.93
CA ASN A 193 3.59 -20.65 3.50
C ASN A 193 2.76 -19.39 3.12
N PRO A 194 3.39 -18.33 2.59
CA PRO A 194 2.72 -17.07 2.34
C PRO A 194 1.65 -17.17 1.24
N ILE A 195 1.77 -18.10 0.29
CA ILE A 195 0.76 -18.27 -0.77
C ILE A 195 -0.53 -18.85 -0.19
N GLU A 196 -0.42 -19.88 0.65
CA GLU A 196 -1.55 -20.54 1.29
C GLU A 196 -2.26 -19.56 2.24
N ILE A 197 -1.49 -18.89 3.10
CA ILE A 197 -2.00 -17.89 4.05
C ILE A 197 -2.65 -16.72 3.31
N ALA A 198 -2.03 -16.19 2.26
CA ALA A 198 -2.62 -15.11 1.48
C ALA A 198 -3.96 -15.53 0.88
N GLN A 199 -4.08 -16.76 0.37
CA GLN A 199 -5.32 -17.24 -0.23
C GLN A 199 -6.45 -17.38 0.81
N ASP A 200 -6.13 -17.78 2.04
CA ASP A 200 -7.10 -17.83 3.14
C ASP A 200 -7.54 -16.43 3.59
N VAL A 201 -6.58 -15.52 3.80
CA VAL A 201 -6.87 -14.16 4.25
C VAL A 201 -7.65 -13.39 3.18
N THR A 202 -7.29 -13.50 1.90
CA THR A 202 -7.99 -12.79 0.83
C THR A 202 -9.41 -13.31 0.64
N ARG A 203 -9.67 -14.60 0.89
CA ARG A 203 -11.03 -15.17 0.93
C ARG A 203 -11.86 -14.52 2.04
N ILE A 204 -11.33 -14.42 3.26
CA ILE A 204 -12.03 -13.75 4.38
C ILE A 204 -12.30 -12.27 4.05
N LEU A 205 -11.27 -11.54 3.61
CA LEU A 205 -11.39 -10.12 3.27
C LEU A 205 -12.42 -9.89 2.15
N LYS A 206 -12.41 -10.75 1.12
CA LYS A 206 -13.27 -10.59 -0.05
C LYS A 206 -14.70 -11.07 0.20
N ASP A 207 -14.85 -12.29 0.70
CA ASP A 207 -16.12 -13.01 0.71
C ASP A 207 -16.88 -12.78 2.02
N ASP A 208 -16.21 -12.67 3.15
CA ASP A 208 -16.89 -12.50 4.44
C ASP A 208 -17.02 -11.02 4.79
N LEU A 209 -15.93 -10.26 4.69
CA LEU A 209 -15.91 -8.84 5.09
C LEU A 209 -16.34 -7.87 3.97
N LYS A 210 -16.42 -8.39 2.74
CA LYS A 210 -16.84 -7.65 1.53
C LYS A 210 -15.95 -6.42 1.27
N CYS A 211 -14.63 -6.59 1.34
CA CYS A 211 -13.68 -5.55 0.99
C CYS A 211 -13.73 -5.24 -0.52
N ASP A 212 -13.64 -3.94 -0.82
CA ASP A 212 -13.65 -3.40 -2.18
C ASP A 212 -12.23 -3.36 -2.77
N LEU A 213 -11.25 -3.13 -1.89
CA LEU A 213 -9.83 -3.09 -2.18
C LEU A 213 -9.08 -4.01 -1.19
N ILE A 214 -8.19 -4.87 -1.69
CA ILE A 214 -7.37 -5.74 -0.86
C ILE A 214 -5.88 -5.47 -1.14
N ILE A 215 -5.15 -5.10 -0.09
CA ILE A 215 -3.74 -4.71 -0.12
C ILE A 215 -2.93 -5.71 0.71
N CYS A 216 -1.83 -6.20 0.16
CA CYS A 216 -0.81 -6.96 0.86
C CYS A 216 0.38 -6.06 1.19
N LEU A 217 0.74 -5.94 2.47
CA LEU A 217 2.05 -5.44 2.90
C LEU A 217 2.98 -6.64 2.97
N SER A 218 3.82 -6.79 1.95
CA SER A 218 4.68 -7.95 1.79
C SER A 218 6.13 -7.58 2.09
N HIS A 219 6.74 -8.31 3.00
CA HIS A 219 8.19 -8.30 3.17
C HIS A 219 8.84 -9.55 2.56
N LEU A 220 8.26 -10.13 1.50
CA LEU A 220 8.82 -11.32 0.85
C LEU A 220 9.97 -11.01 -0.11
N GLY A 221 9.97 -9.81 -0.69
CA GLY A 221 10.91 -9.40 -1.72
C GLY A 221 10.32 -9.43 -3.12
N TYR A 222 10.64 -8.42 -3.92
CA TYR A 222 10.07 -8.20 -5.25
C TYR A 222 10.28 -9.38 -6.19
N LYS A 223 11.54 -9.82 -6.37
CA LYS A 223 11.90 -10.93 -7.26
C LYS A 223 13.23 -11.54 -6.87
N PHE A 224 13.30 -12.87 -6.85
CA PHE A 224 14.54 -13.61 -6.70
C PHE A 224 14.98 -14.27 -8.02
N GLY A 225 16.23 -14.70 -8.09
CA GLY A 225 16.76 -15.44 -9.25
C GLY A 225 16.05 -16.78 -9.45
N SER A 226 16.08 -17.31 -10.68
CA SER A 226 15.35 -18.54 -11.09
C SER A 226 15.69 -19.80 -10.29
N ASN A 227 16.83 -19.81 -9.61
CA ASN A 227 17.27 -20.94 -8.78
C ASN A 227 16.87 -20.79 -7.30
N SER A 228 16.25 -19.66 -6.93
CA SER A 228 15.76 -19.43 -5.58
C SER A 228 14.52 -20.27 -5.31
N ARG A 229 14.44 -20.83 -4.10
CA ARG A 229 13.23 -21.49 -3.59
C ARG A 229 12.34 -20.54 -2.78
N MET A 230 12.78 -19.29 -2.62
CA MET A 230 12.02 -18.27 -1.90
C MET A 230 10.88 -17.75 -2.77
N ILE A 231 9.73 -17.54 -2.14
CA ILE A 231 8.55 -16.99 -2.81
C ILE A 231 8.72 -15.47 -2.84
N SER A 232 8.62 -14.89 -4.03
CA SER A 232 8.66 -13.43 -4.23
C SER A 232 7.26 -12.81 -4.33
N ASP A 233 7.19 -11.47 -4.34
CA ASP A 233 5.94 -10.73 -4.57
C ASP A 233 5.33 -11.02 -5.94
N LEU A 234 6.18 -11.23 -6.97
CA LEU A 234 5.71 -11.60 -8.31
C LEU A 234 5.13 -13.03 -8.32
N ASP A 235 5.74 -13.96 -7.58
CA ASP A 235 5.19 -15.31 -7.39
C ASP A 235 3.84 -15.26 -6.66
N LEU A 236 3.78 -14.48 -5.57
CA LEU A 236 2.59 -14.29 -4.76
C LEU A 236 1.44 -13.75 -5.61
N ALA A 237 1.68 -12.68 -6.36
CA ALA A 237 0.69 -12.09 -7.27
C ALA A 237 0.17 -13.11 -8.28
N ALA A 238 1.06 -13.87 -8.93
CA ALA A 238 0.70 -14.82 -9.97
C ALA A 238 -0.08 -16.04 -9.45
N LYS A 239 0.20 -16.48 -8.22
CA LYS A 239 -0.33 -17.74 -7.65
C LYS A 239 -1.54 -17.56 -6.74
N THR A 240 -1.92 -16.33 -6.42
CA THR A 240 -3.06 -16.03 -5.53
C THR A 240 -4.24 -15.43 -6.30
N LYS A 241 -5.29 -15.05 -5.56
CA LYS A 241 -6.50 -14.40 -6.07
C LYS A 241 -6.90 -13.27 -5.13
N ASN A 242 -7.73 -12.36 -5.65
CA ASN A 242 -8.39 -11.28 -4.90
C ASN A 242 -7.47 -10.21 -4.28
N ILE A 243 -6.16 -10.24 -4.53
CA ILE A 243 -5.25 -9.14 -4.17
C ILE A 243 -5.31 -8.09 -5.29
N ASP A 244 -5.43 -6.82 -4.94
CA ASP A 244 -5.38 -5.71 -5.90
C ASP A 244 -3.99 -5.06 -5.95
N LEU A 245 -3.35 -4.95 -4.79
CA LEU A 245 -2.05 -4.30 -4.61
C LEU A 245 -1.16 -5.08 -3.65
N ILE A 246 0.09 -5.29 -4.05
CA ILE A 246 1.18 -5.74 -3.19
C ILE A 246 2.16 -4.58 -3.06
N ILE A 247 2.36 -4.13 -1.83
CA ILE A 247 3.43 -3.20 -1.44
C ILE A 247 4.55 -4.06 -0.86
N GLY A 248 5.66 -4.12 -1.59
CA GLY A 248 6.81 -4.97 -1.29
C GLY A 248 7.89 -4.28 -0.45
N GLY A 249 8.74 -5.09 0.19
CA GLY A 249 9.94 -4.71 0.91
C GLY A 249 11.11 -5.66 0.62
N HIS A 250 12.08 -5.78 1.52
CA HIS A 250 13.18 -6.75 1.56
C HIS A 250 14.27 -6.60 0.49
N THR A 251 13.90 -6.63 -0.79
CA THR A 251 14.86 -6.63 -1.92
C THR A 251 15.41 -5.26 -2.28
N HIS A 252 15.01 -4.20 -1.56
CA HIS A 252 15.37 -2.80 -1.78
C HIS A 252 15.20 -2.35 -3.23
N THR A 253 14.19 -2.88 -3.92
CA THR A 253 14.05 -2.66 -5.36
C THR A 253 13.49 -1.27 -5.63
N PHE A 254 14.25 -0.45 -6.34
CA PHE A 254 13.83 0.85 -6.82
C PHE A 254 13.02 0.70 -8.11
N LEU A 255 11.70 0.73 -8.01
CA LEU A 255 10.81 0.72 -9.17
C LEU A 255 10.46 2.16 -9.59
N GLU A 256 10.61 2.48 -10.87
CA GLU A 256 10.16 3.77 -11.43
C GLU A 256 8.64 3.76 -11.70
N LYS A 257 8.07 2.57 -11.93
CA LYS A 257 6.63 2.34 -12.06
C LYS A 257 6.28 0.98 -11.48
N PRO A 258 5.04 0.78 -10.99
CA PRO A 258 4.60 -0.53 -10.54
C PRO A 258 4.67 -1.57 -11.67
N THR A 259 4.86 -2.81 -11.28
CA THR A 259 4.75 -3.98 -12.16
C THR A 259 3.33 -4.52 -12.10
N ILE A 260 2.76 -4.83 -13.26
CA ILE A 260 1.45 -5.49 -13.36
C ILE A 260 1.67 -6.98 -13.57
N VAL A 261 1.02 -7.80 -12.74
CA VAL A 261 1.07 -9.26 -12.82
C VAL A 261 -0.36 -9.79 -12.97
N LEU A 262 -0.56 -10.79 -13.82
CA LEU A 262 -1.83 -11.50 -13.89
C LEU A 262 -1.86 -12.59 -12.84
N ASN A 263 -2.89 -12.58 -12.01
CA ASN A 263 -3.08 -13.57 -10.95
C ASN A 263 -3.66 -14.90 -11.48
N GLY A 264 -3.96 -15.83 -10.57
CA GLY A 264 -4.51 -17.15 -10.90
C GLY A 264 -5.86 -17.12 -11.63
N GLU A 265 -6.53 -15.97 -11.70
CA GLU A 265 -7.78 -15.73 -12.45
C GLU A 265 -7.61 -14.78 -13.63
N GLN A 266 -6.37 -14.52 -14.06
CA GLN A 266 -6.06 -13.58 -15.15
C GLN A 266 -6.53 -12.15 -14.86
N LYS A 267 -6.62 -11.76 -13.59
CA LYS A 267 -6.88 -10.38 -13.17
C LYS A 267 -5.56 -9.70 -12.82
N GLU A 268 -5.46 -8.42 -13.13
CA GLU A 268 -4.29 -7.61 -12.83
C GLU A 268 -4.09 -7.39 -11.32
N VAL A 269 -2.85 -7.52 -10.88
CA VAL A 269 -2.35 -7.20 -9.54
C VAL A 269 -1.21 -6.21 -9.69
N ILE A 270 -1.27 -5.12 -8.95
CA ILE A 270 -0.22 -4.11 -8.92
C ILE A 270 0.83 -4.55 -7.90
N VAL A 271 2.11 -4.60 -8.29
CA VAL A 271 3.23 -4.86 -7.39
C VAL A 271 4.16 -3.64 -7.39
N ASN A 272 4.42 -3.06 -6.23
CA ASN A 272 5.26 -1.87 -6.12
C ASN A 272 6.20 -1.93 -4.91
N GLN A 273 7.37 -1.29 -5.04
CA GLN A 273 8.39 -1.15 -4.01
C GLN A 273 9.17 0.14 -4.28
N VAL A 274 9.61 0.85 -3.23
CA VAL A 274 10.21 2.18 -3.35
C VAL A 274 11.67 2.24 -2.88
N GLY A 275 12.43 1.16 -3.10
CA GLY A 275 13.84 1.12 -2.75
C GLY A 275 14.05 0.88 -1.26
N CYS A 276 14.79 1.76 -0.58
CA CYS A 276 15.08 1.67 0.85
C CYS A 276 15.47 3.04 1.43
N TYR A 277 15.75 3.09 2.74
CA TYR A 277 16.32 4.24 3.47
C TYR A 277 15.43 5.49 3.52
N GLY A 278 14.15 5.35 3.17
CA GLY A 278 13.19 6.45 3.20
C GLY A 278 13.48 7.57 2.19
N VAL A 279 14.28 7.31 1.15
CA VAL A 279 14.61 8.30 0.10
C VAL A 279 13.49 8.46 -0.94
N ARG A 280 12.51 7.55 -0.92
CA ARG A 280 11.33 7.59 -1.79
C ARG A 280 10.07 7.27 -0.99
N VAL A 281 8.96 7.84 -1.44
CA VAL A 281 7.60 7.52 -1.01
C VAL A 281 6.82 7.11 -2.25
N GLY A 282 6.11 5.99 -2.16
CA GLY A 282 5.18 5.59 -3.21
C GLY A 282 3.82 6.19 -2.97
N GLN A 283 3.17 6.70 -4.01
CA GLN A 283 1.77 7.10 -3.97
C GLN A 283 1.01 6.33 -5.04
N ILE A 284 -0.03 5.62 -4.62
CA ILE A 284 -0.96 4.91 -5.50
C ILE A 284 -2.38 5.41 -5.19
N ASP A 285 -3.03 6.00 -6.19
CA ASP A 285 -4.41 6.46 -6.08
C ASP A 285 -5.33 5.45 -6.77
N PHE A 286 -6.35 4.99 -6.04
CA PHE A 286 -7.45 4.20 -6.56
C PHE A 286 -8.68 5.09 -6.71
N TYR A 287 -9.30 4.99 -7.88
CA TYR A 287 -10.52 5.69 -8.24
C TYR A 287 -11.65 4.69 -8.37
N PHE A 288 -12.76 4.94 -7.67
CA PHE A 288 -13.94 4.10 -7.67
C PHE A 288 -15.11 4.85 -8.30
N ASP A 289 -15.72 4.26 -9.33
CA ASP A 289 -16.99 4.75 -9.87
C ASP A 289 -18.19 4.30 -9.02
N GLU A 290 -19.40 4.67 -9.45
CA GLU A 290 -20.65 4.34 -8.75
C GLU A 290 -20.93 2.83 -8.70
N PHE A 291 -20.32 2.05 -9.60
CA PHE A 291 -20.40 0.59 -9.66
C PHE A 291 -19.21 -0.10 -8.98
N LYS A 292 -18.33 0.67 -8.32
CA LYS A 292 -17.07 0.22 -7.71
C LYS A 292 -16.07 -0.40 -8.69
N ASN A 293 -16.16 -0.05 -9.98
CA ASN A 293 -15.06 -0.32 -10.91
C ASN A 293 -13.86 0.51 -10.48
N LYS A 294 -12.67 -0.07 -10.64
CA LYS A 294 -11.41 0.49 -10.17
C LYS A 294 -10.57 0.97 -11.34
N SER A 295 -9.98 2.15 -11.20
CA SER A 295 -8.82 2.57 -11.99
C SER A 295 -7.74 3.11 -11.07
N THR A 296 -6.49 3.13 -11.54
CA THR A 296 -5.35 3.43 -10.69
C THR A 296 -4.34 4.34 -11.37
N THR A 297 -3.75 5.24 -10.58
CA THR A 297 -2.53 5.96 -10.95
C THR A 297 -1.45 5.74 -9.90
N ALA A 298 -0.19 5.68 -10.32
CA ALA A 298 0.93 5.52 -9.41
C ALA A 298 2.04 6.50 -9.73
N ARG A 299 2.69 7.01 -8.70
CA ARG A 299 3.91 7.82 -8.82
C ARG A 299 4.86 7.53 -7.65
N VAL A 300 6.13 7.82 -7.89
CA VAL A 300 7.19 7.82 -6.87
C VAL A 300 7.56 9.26 -6.57
N ILE A 301 7.67 9.59 -5.29
CA ILE A 301 8.05 10.90 -4.80
C ILE A 301 9.43 10.76 -4.14
N ASN A 302 10.44 11.45 -4.67
CA ASN A 302 11.74 11.52 -4.01
C ASN A 302 11.67 12.42 -2.78
N VAL A 303 12.34 12.01 -1.71
CA VAL A 303 12.39 12.67 -0.40
C VAL A 303 13.70 13.43 -0.26
#